data_AF-A0AAJ7BQ38-F1
#
_entry.id   AF-A0AAJ7BQ38-F1
#
_cell.length_a   1.000
_cell.length_b   1.000
_cell.length_c   1.000
_cell.angle_alpha   90.00
_cell.angle_beta   90.00
_cell.angle_gamma   90.00
#
_symmetry.space_group_name_H-M   'P 1'
#
loop_
_entity.id
_entity.type
_entity.pdbx_description
1 polymer ?
#
loop_
_entity_poly.entity_id
_entity_poly.type
_entity_poly.pdbx_seq_one_letter_code
_entity_poly.pdbx_strand_id
1 'polypeptide(L)'
;MDSQKLLESLDILGYVGVCISTEKSQLLRNSLLILQQENHFRKCFYWGRIDGIQKDYHVAYGYEKDCLKNQVYYYRVPYHVN
;
A
#
# COMPACT_ATOMS: atom_id res chain seq x y z
N MET A 1 2.41 6.28 -2.92
CA MET A 1 1.46 7.00 -2.05
C MET A 1 1.87 6.82 -0.60
N ASP A 2 2.19 7.90 0.13
CA ASP A 2 2.64 7.85 1.54
C ASP A 2 1.53 7.24 2.44
N SER A 3 1.88 6.33 3.34
CA SER A 3 0.94 5.63 4.24
C SER A 3 0.07 6.60 5.06
N GLN A 4 0.61 7.75 5.47
CA GLN A 4 -0.11 8.75 6.26
C GLN A 4 -1.13 9.53 5.42
N LYS A 5 -0.87 9.68 4.12
CA LYS A 5 -1.71 10.41 3.16
C LYS A 5 -2.45 9.48 2.19
N LEU A 6 -2.53 8.18 2.49
CA LEU A 6 -3.06 7.20 1.56
C LEU A 6 -4.50 7.51 1.18
N LEU A 7 -5.36 7.82 2.14
CA LEU A 7 -6.79 8.05 1.89
C LEU A 7 -7.01 9.28 1.00
N GLU A 8 -6.30 10.37 1.28
CA GLU A 8 -6.30 11.57 0.44
C GLU A 8 -5.80 11.26 -0.99
N SER A 9 -4.73 10.47 -1.10
CA SER A 9 -4.20 10.07 -2.41
C SER A 9 -5.19 9.22 -3.21
N LEU A 10 -5.89 8.29 -2.55
CA LEU A 10 -6.88 7.43 -3.18
C LEU A 10 -8.15 8.20 -3.58
N ASP A 11 -8.56 9.19 -2.78
CA ASP A 11 -9.67 10.07 -3.12
C ASP A 11 -9.38 10.86 -4.41
N ILE A 12 -8.18 11.42 -4.52
CA ILE A 12 -7.71 12.11 -5.73
C ILE A 12 -7.69 11.14 -6.94
N LEU A 13 -7.22 9.91 -6.74
CA LEU A 13 -7.18 8.90 -7.80
C LEU A 13 -8.58 8.38 -8.20
N GLY A 14 -9.58 8.53 -7.34
CA GLY A 14 -10.99 8.26 -7.66
C GLY A 14 -11.48 9.07 -8.85
N TYR A 15 -11.02 10.33 -9.01
CA TYR A 15 -11.40 11.19 -10.14
C TYR A 15 -10.86 10.70 -11.50
N VAL A 16 -9.84 9.82 -11.51
CA VAL A 16 -9.28 9.21 -12.72
C VAL A 16 -9.64 7.73 -12.87
N GLY A 17 -10.66 7.26 -12.13
CA GLY A 17 -11.24 5.92 -12.29
C GLY A 17 -10.60 4.83 -11.41
N VAL A 18 -9.68 5.17 -10.51
CA VAL A 18 -9.11 4.21 -9.56
C VAL A 18 -9.92 4.23 -8.27
N CYS A 19 -10.88 3.31 -8.16
CA CYS A 19 -11.79 3.25 -7.02
C CYS A 19 -11.46 2.06 -6.10
N ILE A 20 -11.05 2.35 -4.87
CA ILE A 20 -10.95 1.38 -3.77
C ILE A 20 -12.01 1.72 -2.74
N SER A 21 -12.82 0.74 -2.32
CA SER A 21 -13.88 0.98 -1.34
C SER A 21 -13.32 1.55 -0.04
N THR A 22 -14.10 2.36 0.68
CA THR A 22 -13.70 2.98 1.95
C THR A 22 -13.13 1.96 2.94
N GLU A 23 -13.80 0.82 3.08
CA GLU A 23 -13.35 -0.27 3.95
C GLU A 23 -11.98 -0.82 3.53
N LYS A 24 -11.82 -1.16 2.24
CA LYS A 24 -10.54 -1.68 1.71
C LYS A 24 -9.42 -0.65 1.84
N SER A 25 -9.72 0.63 1.64
CA SER A 25 -8.78 1.74 1.80
C SER A 25 -8.30 1.90 3.24
N GLN A 26 -9.20 1.76 4.22
CA GLN A 26 -8.82 1.77 5.65
C GLN A 26 -7.98 0.55 6.04
N LEU A 27 -8.39 -0.64 5.60
CA LEU A 27 -7.61 -1.87 5.83
C LEU A 27 -6.20 -1.78 5.23
N LEU A 28 -6.09 -1.23 4.01
CA LEU A 28 -4.81 -1.00 3.36
C LEU A 28 -3.96 0.00 4.14
N ARG A 29 -4.52 1.14 4.57
CA ARG A 29 -3.81 2.11 5.41
C ARG A 29 -3.27 1.49 6.68
N ASN A 30 -4.10 0.75 7.42
CA ASN A 30 -3.69 0.09 8.65
C ASN A 30 -2.58 -0.93 8.42
N SER A 31 -2.67 -1.70 7.33
CA SER A 31 -1.63 -2.66 6.94
C SER A 31 -0.28 -1.97 6.68
N LEU A 32 -0.27 -0.80 6.05
CA LEU A 32 0.96 -0.04 5.78
C LEU A 32 1.55 0.59 7.04
N LEU A 33 0.72 1.05 7.98
CA LEU A 33 1.17 1.59 9.26
C LEU A 33 1.82 0.51 10.12
N ILE A 34 1.24 -0.69 10.15
CA ILE A 34 1.85 -1.87 10.80
C ILE A 34 3.17 -2.20 10.11
N LEU A 35 3.20 -2.29 8.78
CA LEU A 35 4.42 -2.58 8.02
C LEU A 35 5.53 -1.55 8.31
N GLN A 36 5.16 -0.27 8.43
CA GLN A 36 6.08 0.80 8.77
C GLN A 36 6.69 0.62 10.16
N GLN A 37 5.84 0.33 11.15
CA GLN A 37 6.25 0.17 12.55
C GLN A 37 7.16 -1.06 12.73
N GLU A 38 6.74 -2.22 12.22
CA GLU A 38 7.43 -3.51 12.41
C GLU A 38 8.81 -3.56 11.72
N ASN A 39 8.99 -2.81 10.62
CA ASN A 39 10.26 -2.76 9.91
C ASN A 39 11.09 -1.51 10.22
N HIS A 40 10.67 -0.70 11.20
CA HIS A 40 11.30 0.57 11.57
C HIS A 40 11.51 1.52 10.38
N PHE A 41 10.60 1.48 9.40
CA PHE A 41 10.71 2.35 8.23
C PHE A 41 10.43 3.79 8.63
N ARG A 42 11.28 4.70 8.17
CA ARG A 42 11.07 6.14 8.31
C ARG A 42 9.78 6.56 7.61
N LYS A 43 9.52 5.99 6.44
CA LYS A 43 8.26 6.12 5.71
C LYS A 43 7.93 4.82 4.98
N CYS A 44 6.64 4.56 4.88
CA CYS A 44 6.09 3.45 4.10
C CYS A 44 5.14 4.01 3.03
N PHE A 45 5.15 3.40 1.86
CA PHE A 45 4.40 3.84 0.70
C PHE A 45 3.65 2.67 0.10
N TYR A 46 2.39 2.91 -0.25
CA TYR A 46 1.69 2.07 -1.19
C TYR A 46 2.17 2.41 -2.61
N TRP A 47 2.74 1.43 -3.31
CA TRP A 47 3.16 1.59 -4.69
C TRP A 47 1.95 1.53 -5.62
N GLY A 48 1.11 0.52 -5.44
CA GLY A 48 -0.04 0.29 -6.29
C GLY A 48 -0.47 -1.16 -6.28
N ARG A 49 -1.32 -1.49 -7.24
CA ARG A 49 -1.84 -2.83 -7.46
C ARG A 49 -1.42 -3.32 -8.85
N ILE A 50 -1.05 -4.59 -8.94
CA ILE A 50 -0.87 -5.29 -10.21
C ILE A 50 -2.07 -6.21 -10.38
N ASP A 51 -2.86 -5.96 -11.41
CA ASP A 51 -4.06 -6.75 -11.71
C ASP A 51 -3.60 -8.10 -12.29
N GLY A 52 -3.91 -9.17 -11.56
CA GLY A 52 -3.52 -10.53 -11.93
C GLY A 52 -4.69 -11.30 -12.53
N ILE A 53 -4.40 -12.42 -13.20
CA ILE A 53 -5.44 -13.25 -13.83
C ILE A 53 -6.40 -13.85 -12.77
N GLN A 54 -5.84 -14.31 -11.65
CA GLN A 54 -6.62 -14.96 -10.58
C GLN A 54 -6.87 -14.02 -9.40
N LYS A 55 -5.85 -13.22 -9.04
CA LYS A 55 -5.88 -12.31 -7.89
C LYS A 55 -4.95 -11.14 -8.14
N ASP A 56 -5.32 -10.00 -7.59
CA ASP A 56 -4.51 -8.80 -7.64
C ASP A 56 -3.41 -8.81 -6.57
N TYR A 57 -2.27 -8.21 -6.91
CA TYR A 57 -1.14 -8.05 -6.00
C TYR A 57 -1.07 -6.61 -5.52
N HIS A 58 -1.12 -6.40 -4.21
CA HIS A 58 -0.88 -5.08 -3.61
C HIS A 58 0.59 -4.96 -3.26
N VAL A 59 1.25 -3.91 -3.74
CA VAL A 59 2.69 -3.68 -3.52
C VAL A 59 2.88 -2.45 -2.64
N ALA A 60 3.76 -2.59 -1.66
CA ALA A 60 4.20 -1.53 -0.77
C ALA A 60 5.72 -1.51 -0.70
N TYR A 61 6.29 -0.38 -0.30
CA TYR A 61 7.71 -0.29 -0.02
C TYR A 61 7.98 0.69 1.10
N GLY A 62 9.09 0.49 1.80
CA GLY A 62 9.57 1.42 2.82
C GLY A 62 11.08 1.51 2.81
N TYR A 63 11.62 2.47 3.56
CA TYR A 63 13.05 2.64 3.74
C TYR A 63 13.34 3.10 5.16
N GLU A 64 14.49 2.72 5.71
CA GLU A 64 14.93 3.15 7.04
C GLU A 64 15.70 4.48 6.94
N LYS A 65 16.83 4.50 6.20
CA LYS A 65 17.77 5.63 6.17
C LYS A 65 17.75 6.42 4.87
N ASP A 66 18.04 5.74 3.75
CA ASP A 66 18.17 6.33 2.42
C ASP A 66 16.99 5.91 1.54
N CYS A 67 16.24 6.90 1.04
CA CYS A 67 15.05 6.67 0.24
C CYS A 67 15.33 6.23 -1.20
N LEU A 68 16.56 6.32 -1.71
CA LEU A 68 16.93 5.94 -3.08
C LEU A 68 17.66 4.60 -3.13
N LYS A 69 18.40 4.23 -2.08
CA LYS A 69 19.26 3.03 -2.08
C LYS A 69 18.72 1.86 -1.27
N ASN A 70 17.92 2.12 -0.23
CA ASN A 70 17.54 1.10 0.76
C ASN A 70 16.02 0.88 0.79
N GLN A 71 15.38 0.88 -0.38
CA GLN A 71 13.97 0.55 -0.48
C GLN A 71 13.78 -0.96 -0.36
N VAL A 72 12.92 -1.38 0.56
CA VAL A 72 12.48 -2.78 0.71
C VAL A 72 11.03 -2.87 0.26
N TYR A 73 10.77 -3.77 -0.67
CA TYR A 73 9.44 -3.99 -1.25
C TYR A 73 8.76 -5.19 -0.61
N TYR A 74 7.47 -5.05 -0.35
CA TYR A 74 6.57 -6.10 0.12
C TYR A 74 5.39 -6.20 -0.82
N TYR A 75 4.85 -7.40 -0.97
CA TYR A 75 3.61 -7.60 -1.69
C TYR A 75 2.68 -8.50 -0.90
N ARG A 76 1.37 -8.34 -1.12
CA ARG A 76 0.34 -9.20 -0.55
C ARG A 76 -0.68 -9.55 -1.61
N VAL A 77 -1.10 -10.81 -1.58
CA VAL A 77 -2.27 -11.32 -2.29
C VAL A 77 -3.40 -11.51 -1.28
N PRO A 78 -4.65 -11.08 -1.56
CA PRO A 78 -5.78 -11.35 -0.68
C PRO A 78 -6.01 -12.86 -0.50
N TYR A 79 -6.19 -13.31 0.74
CA TYR A 79 -6.59 -14.69 1.02
C TYR A 79 -7.98 -14.97 0.43
N HIS A 80 -8.16 -16.16 -0.15
CA HIS A 80 -9.51 -16.65 -0.46
C HIS A 80 -10.05 -17.26 0.83
N VAL A 81 -11.19 -16.79 1.32
CA VAL A 81 -11.97 -17.55 2.30
C VAL A 81 -12.87 -18.45 1.46
N ASN A 82 -12.66 -19.76 1.55
CA ASN A 82 -13.55 -20.76 0.92
C ASN A 82 -14.89 -20.81 1.63
#